data_AF-A0A8J8FII9-F1
#
_entry.id   AF-A0A8J8FII9-F1
#
_cell.length_a   1.000
_cell.length_b   1.000
_cell.length_c   1.000
_cell.angle_alpha   90.00
_cell.angle_beta   90.00
_cell.angle_gamma   90.00
#
_symmetry.space_group_name_H-M   'P 1'
#
loop_
_entity.id
_entity.type
_entity.pdbx_description
1 polymer ?
#
loop_
_entity_poly.entity_id
_entity_poly.type
_entity_poly.pdbx_seq_one_letter_code
_entity_poly.pdbx_strand_id
1 'polypeptide(L)'
;MIKVAQKALSNPMDLTTVAHVLSLGKTPDLFNLQQQSYKIMANDYKHTNIGEDFPLQRFSDQVYQMRLKDESVLSVKDYEQEITCLERHKMVLSRQVKNHGDEKQFRFRHDKIMDFFIVQTFLGKDNDKPQKHLGDPRFRGVYFMLATLMPLVDAQVLREQLINFAVDTKDHTVSDSFIEIVRFRKDS
;
A
#
# COMPACT_ATOMS: atom_id res chain seq x y z
N MET A 1 -10.95 -19.22 4.78
CA MET A 1 -11.75 -18.17 4.10
C MET A 1 -12.52 -17.24 5.05
N ILE A 2 -13.37 -17.74 5.96
CA ILE A 2 -14.32 -16.90 6.74
C ILE A 2 -13.64 -15.82 7.63
N LYS A 3 -12.55 -16.15 8.35
CA LYS A 3 -11.89 -15.19 9.26
C LYS A 3 -11.22 -14.01 8.56
N VAL A 4 -10.58 -14.23 7.40
CA VAL A 4 -9.90 -13.16 6.62
C VAL A 4 -10.94 -12.24 5.98
N ALA A 5 -12.01 -12.83 5.41
CA ALA A 5 -13.11 -12.06 4.86
C ALA A 5 -13.83 -11.24 5.94
N GLN A 6 -14.06 -11.81 7.13
CA GLN A 6 -14.59 -11.06 8.27
C GLN A 6 -13.65 -9.95 8.71
N LYS A 7 -12.33 -10.18 8.82
CA LYS A 7 -11.37 -9.13 9.24
C LYS A 7 -11.31 -7.97 8.23
N ALA A 8 -11.37 -8.27 6.93
CA ALA A 8 -11.44 -7.26 5.86
C ALA A 8 -12.79 -6.50 5.88
N LEU A 9 -13.91 -7.19 6.00
CA LEU A 9 -15.24 -6.56 6.05
C LEU A 9 -15.52 -5.83 7.38
N SER A 10 -14.77 -6.11 8.43
CA SER A 10 -14.84 -5.41 9.72
C SER A 10 -13.99 -4.13 9.77
N ASN A 11 -13.14 -3.88 8.77
CA ASN A 11 -12.33 -2.68 8.68
C ASN A 11 -13.01 -1.64 7.78
N PRO A 12 -13.41 -0.47 8.31
CA PRO A 12 -14.05 0.59 7.54
C PRO A 12 -13.26 1.04 6.29
N MET A 13 -11.92 0.96 6.32
CA MET A 13 -11.07 1.32 5.17
C MET A 13 -11.09 0.27 4.05
N ASP A 14 -11.19 -1.01 4.42
CA ASP A 14 -11.29 -2.09 3.43
C ASP A 14 -12.70 -2.12 2.84
N LEU A 15 -13.74 -1.77 3.62
CA LEU A 15 -15.12 -1.61 3.13
C LEU A 15 -15.25 -0.54 2.05
N THR A 16 -14.59 0.61 2.16
CA THR A 16 -14.63 1.65 1.11
C THR A 16 -13.97 1.17 -0.18
N THR A 17 -12.86 0.44 -0.07
CA THR A 17 -12.17 -0.13 -1.24
C THR A 17 -13.00 -1.26 -1.86
N VAL A 18 -13.60 -2.15 -1.05
CA VAL A 18 -14.52 -3.20 -1.50
C VAL A 18 -15.73 -2.60 -2.21
N ALA A 19 -16.37 -1.58 -1.62
CA ALA A 19 -17.52 -0.90 -2.21
C ALA A 19 -17.15 -0.27 -3.56
N HIS A 20 -15.95 0.33 -3.66
CA HIS A 20 -15.47 0.87 -4.93
C HIS A 20 -15.27 -0.23 -5.99
N VAL A 21 -14.60 -1.34 -5.65
CA VAL A 21 -14.39 -2.46 -6.58
C VAL A 21 -15.74 -3.06 -7.04
N LEU A 22 -16.70 -3.23 -6.12
CA LEU A 22 -18.05 -3.68 -6.45
C LEU A 22 -18.80 -2.69 -7.34
N SER A 23 -18.67 -1.38 -7.12
CA SER A 23 -19.30 -0.36 -7.94
C SER A 23 -18.83 -0.38 -9.41
N LEU A 24 -17.64 -0.94 -9.66
CA LEU A 24 -17.08 -1.16 -11.00
C LEU A 24 -17.47 -2.52 -11.60
N GLY A 25 -18.38 -3.27 -10.95
CA GLY A 25 -18.83 -4.59 -11.40
C GLY A 25 -17.76 -5.69 -11.27
N LYS A 26 -16.76 -5.51 -10.41
CA LYS A 26 -15.69 -6.50 -10.17
C LYS A 26 -15.90 -7.24 -8.86
N THR A 27 -15.47 -8.50 -8.81
CA THR A 27 -15.44 -9.29 -7.56
C THR A 27 -14.21 -8.91 -6.72
N PRO A 28 -14.37 -8.47 -5.47
CA PRO A 28 -13.25 -8.09 -4.61
C PRO A 28 -12.36 -9.29 -4.25
N ASP A 29 -11.05 -9.14 -4.48
CA ASP A 29 -10.03 -10.00 -3.89
C ASP A 29 -9.66 -9.42 -2.52
N LEU A 30 -10.26 -9.95 -1.45
CA LEU A 30 -10.03 -9.44 -0.09
C LEU A 30 -8.59 -9.65 0.39
N PHE A 31 -7.84 -10.58 -0.22
CA PHE A 31 -6.45 -10.84 0.17
C PHE A 31 -5.48 -9.87 -0.53
N ASN A 32 -5.73 -9.55 -1.81
CA ASN A 32 -4.91 -8.63 -2.60
C ASN A 32 -5.62 -7.31 -2.93
N LEU A 33 -6.54 -6.87 -2.09
CA LEU A 33 -7.49 -5.79 -2.40
C LEU A 33 -6.83 -4.50 -2.90
N GLN A 34 -5.73 -4.08 -2.25
CA GLN A 34 -5.01 -2.87 -2.64
C GLN A 34 -4.29 -3.05 -3.99
N GLN A 35 -3.72 -4.23 -4.26
CA GLN A 35 -3.14 -4.53 -5.56
C GLN A 35 -4.21 -4.59 -6.66
N GLN A 36 -5.38 -5.15 -6.36
CA GLN A 36 -6.51 -5.17 -7.29
C GLN A 36 -6.98 -3.74 -7.61
N SER A 37 -7.18 -2.91 -6.58
CA SER A 37 -7.56 -1.51 -6.72
C SER A 37 -6.55 -0.74 -7.57
N TYR A 38 -5.25 -0.93 -7.32
CA TYR A 38 -4.18 -0.37 -8.14
C TYR A 38 -4.25 -0.84 -9.60
N LYS A 39 -4.42 -2.14 -9.87
CA LYS A 39 -4.50 -2.67 -11.25
C LYS A 39 -5.66 -2.05 -12.03
N ILE A 40 -6.80 -1.86 -11.39
CA ILE A 40 -7.96 -1.18 -11.98
C ILE A 40 -7.59 0.26 -12.35
N MET A 41 -7.00 1.00 -11.42
CA MET A 41 -6.55 2.38 -11.64
C MET A 41 -5.48 2.48 -12.74
N ALA A 42 -4.46 1.62 -12.71
CA ALA A 42 -3.36 1.63 -13.66
C ALA A 42 -3.83 1.30 -15.09
N ASN A 43 -4.80 0.40 -15.25
CA ASN A 43 -5.41 0.14 -16.55
C ASN A 43 -6.17 1.37 -17.09
N ASP A 44 -6.92 2.07 -16.23
CA ASP A 44 -7.60 3.31 -16.62
C ASP A 44 -6.61 4.45 -16.95
N TYR A 45 -5.52 4.57 -16.18
CA TYR A 45 -4.43 5.49 -16.48
C TYR A 45 -3.88 5.23 -17.88
N LYS A 46 -3.57 3.96 -18.19
CA LYS A 46 -3.07 3.54 -19.50
C LYS A 46 -4.03 3.88 -20.63
N HIS A 47 -5.33 3.67 -20.43
CA HIS A 47 -6.34 4.02 -21.43
C HIS A 47 -6.50 5.53 -21.63
N THR A 48 -6.34 6.33 -20.57
CA THR A 48 -6.49 7.79 -20.63
C THR A 48 -5.25 8.49 -21.20
N ASN A 49 -4.05 7.95 -20.92
CA ASN A 49 -2.77 8.57 -21.24
C ASN A 49 -2.07 7.88 -22.43
N ILE A 50 -2.82 7.58 -23.49
CA ILE A 50 -2.28 7.10 -24.79
C ILE A 50 -1.37 5.86 -24.65
N GLY A 51 -1.72 4.94 -23.75
CA GLY A 51 -0.98 3.70 -23.55
C GLY A 51 0.25 3.80 -22.64
N GLU A 52 0.52 4.97 -22.06
CA GLU A 52 1.58 5.12 -21.05
C GLU A 52 1.22 4.37 -19.77
N ASP A 53 2.18 3.61 -19.25
CA ASP A 53 2.00 2.91 -17.98
C ASP A 53 2.16 3.88 -16.81
N PHE A 54 1.35 3.72 -15.75
CA PHE A 54 1.51 4.49 -14.52
C PHE A 54 2.96 4.34 -14.02
N PRO A 55 3.68 5.43 -13.71
CA PRO A 55 5.11 5.39 -13.34
C PRO A 55 5.32 4.88 -11.91
N LEU A 56 4.93 3.63 -11.66
CA LEU A 56 4.79 3.03 -10.33
C LEU A 56 6.06 3.17 -9.50
N GLN A 57 7.20 2.78 -10.05
CA GLN A 57 8.45 2.78 -9.30
C GLN A 57 8.85 4.19 -8.85
N ARG A 58 8.86 5.16 -9.78
CA ARG A 58 9.24 6.55 -9.51
C ARG A 58 8.26 7.21 -8.52
N PHE A 59 6.96 6.98 -8.71
CA PHE A 59 5.94 7.49 -7.81
C PHE A 59 6.08 6.88 -6.40
N SER A 60 6.28 5.57 -6.32
CA SER A 60 6.51 4.84 -5.07
C SER A 60 7.74 5.33 -4.31
N ASP A 61 8.84 5.61 -5.00
CA ASP A 61 10.05 6.18 -4.39
C ASP A 61 9.77 7.58 -3.80
N GLN A 62 9.01 8.42 -4.50
CA GLN A 62 8.59 9.71 -3.96
C GLN A 62 7.73 9.55 -2.69
N VAL A 63 6.76 8.64 -2.70
CA VAL A 63 5.90 8.36 -1.54
C VAL A 63 6.72 7.82 -0.36
N TYR A 64 7.73 6.98 -0.62
CA TYR A 64 8.67 6.53 0.39
C TYR A 64 9.46 7.69 1.01
N GLN A 65 9.97 8.62 0.21
CA GLN A 65 10.64 9.82 0.72
C GLN A 65 9.71 10.71 1.55
N MET A 66 8.44 10.85 1.13
CA MET A 66 7.44 11.57 1.92
C MET A 66 7.24 10.93 3.30
N ARG A 67 7.14 9.59 3.37
CA ARG A 67 6.99 8.87 4.66
C ARG A 67 8.20 9.07 5.56
N LEU A 68 9.42 9.11 5.01
CA LEU A 68 10.63 9.37 5.80
C LEU A 68 10.65 10.78 6.41
N LYS A 69 10.02 11.75 5.75
CA LYS A 69 9.91 13.15 6.18
C LYS A 69 8.62 13.46 6.95
N ASP A 70 7.78 12.45 7.21
CA ASP A 70 6.45 12.58 7.80
C ASP A 70 5.53 13.57 7.02
N GLU A 71 5.73 13.66 5.70
CA GLU A 71 4.91 14.46 4.80
C GLU A 71 3.64 13.71 4.41
N SER A 72 2.51 14.43 4.35
CA SER A 72 1.19 13.85 4.04
C SER A 72 0.51 14.45 2.82
N VAL A 73 1.10 15.49 2.21
CA VAL A 73 0.57 16.17 1.03
C VAL A 73 1.37 15.77 -0.19
N LEU A 74 0.70 15.25 -1.22
CA LEU A 74 1.31 14.87 -2.48
C LEU A 74 1.72 16.11 -3.28
N SER A 75 2.91 16.07 -3.88
CA SER A 75 3.36 17.10 -4.82
C SER A 75 2.65 16.93 -6.16
N VAL A 76 1.89 17.94 -6.58
CA VAL A 76 1.14 17.93 -7.85
C VAL A 76 2.04 18.21 -9.05
N LYS A 77 3.08 19.03 -8.86
CA LYS A 77 3.89 19.61 -9.95
C LYS A 77 4.49 18.56 -10.89
N ASP A 78 4.87 17.40 -10.38
CA ASP A 78 5.52 16.34 -11.16
C ASP A 78 4.60 15.14 -11.45
N TYR A 79 3.36 15.15 -10.96
CA TYR A 79 2.47 13.98 -10.95
C TYR A 79 0.99 14.34 -11.21
N GLU A 80 0.73 15.38 -12.01
CA GLU A 80 -0.63 15.90 -12.21
C GLU A 80 -1.58 14.84 -12.80
N GLN A 81 -1.13 14.10 -13.81
CA GLN A 81 -1.92 13.05 -14.47
C GLN A 81 -2.16 11.86 -13.53
N GLU A 82 -1.13 11.47 -12.78
CA GLU A 82 -1.19 10.39 -11.79
C GLU A 82 -2.17 10.74 -10.68
N ILE A 83 -2.06 11.94 -10.11
CA ILE A 83 -2.93 12.40 -9.02
C ILE A 83 -4.38 12.53 -9.49
N THR A 84 -4.59 13.03 -10.71
CA THR A 84 -5.93 13.09 -11.31
C THR A 84 -6.53 11.68 -11.44
N CYS A 85 -5.75 10.72 -11.93
CA CYS A 85 -6.20 9.32 -12.02
C CYS A 85 -6.50 8.73 -10.63
N LEU A 86 -5.60 8.91 -9.66
CA LEU A 86 -5.78 8.47 -8.27
C LEU A 86 -7.05 9.07 -7.64
N GLU A 87 -7.39 10.33 -7.94
CA GLU A 87 -8.60 10.98 -7.43
C GLU A 87 -9.87 10.33 -8.01
N ARG A 88 -9.88 10.02 -9.32
CA ARG A 88 -11.00 9.32 -9.98
C ARG A 88 -11.27 7.96 -9.35
N HIS A 89 -10.21 7.21 -9.05
CA HIS A 89 -10.27 5.89 -8.39
C HIS A 89 -10.35 5.95 -6.87
N LYS A 90 -10.66 7.13 -6.31
CA LYS A 90 -10.86 7.35 -4.86
C LYS A 90 -9.66 6.96 -3.99
N MET A 91 -8.46 6.90 -4.56
CA MET A 91 -7.23 6.59 -3.83
C MET A 91 -6.68 7.78 -3.05
N VAL A 92 -6.96 9.00 -3.53
CA VAL A 92 -6.63 10.25 -2.85
C VAL A 92 -7.88 11.08 -2.55
N LEU A 93 -7.73 12.02 -1.63
CA LEU A 93 -8.69 13.06 -1.29
C LEU A 93 -8.10 14.41 -1.69
N SER A 94 -8.92 15.25 -2.32
CA SER A 94 -8.59 16.65 -2.54
C SER A 94 -9.20 17.54 -1.44
N ARG A 95 -8.44 18.54 -1.01
CA ARG A 95 -8.88 19.57 -0.07
C ARG A 95 -8.49 20.93 -0.62
N GLN A 96 -9.45 21.83 -0.77
CA GLN A 96 -9.15 23.23 -1.09
C GLN A 96 -8.62 23.94 0.15
N VAL A 97 -7.52 24.68 -0.01
CA VAL A 97 -6.91 25.47 1.06
C VAL A 97 -7.03 26.94 0.69
N LYS A 98 -7.87 27.67 1.42
CA LYS A 98 -8.21 29.08 1.13
C LYS A 98 -7.09 30.09 1.39
N ASN A 99 -5.93 29.67 1.90
CA ASN A 99 -5.00 30.63 2.49
C ASN A 99 -4.11 31.37 1.48
N HIS A 100 -3.90 30.89 0.24
CA HIS A 100 -3.06 31.58 -0.77
C HIS A 100 -3.51 31.28 -2.22
N GLY A 101 -4.80 31.43 -2.51
CA GLY A 101 -5.40 31.06 -3.82
C GLY A 101 -6.04 29.68 -3.78
N ASP A 102 -6.85 29.35 -4.79
CA ASP A 102 -7.61 28.09 -4.87
C ASP A 102 -6.72 26.86 -5.15
N GLU A 103 -5.70 26.63 -4.33
CA GLU A 103 -4.84 25.46 -4.45
C GLU A 103 -5.50 24.22 -3.82
N LYS A 104 -5.56 23.14 -4.61
CA LYS A 104 -6.00 21.82 -4.15
C LYS A 104 -4.80 21.06 -3.59
N GLN A 105 -4.89 20.67 -2.32
CA GLN A 105 -3.97 19.71 -1.71
C GLN A 105 -4.52 18.29 -1.84
N PHE A 106 -3.65 17.34 -2.17
CA PHE A 106 -4.01 15.94 -2.29
C PHE A 106 -3.34 15.10 -1.21
N ARG A 107 -4.09 14.19 -0.60
CA ARG A 107 -3.59 13.23 0.40
C ARG A 107 -4.14 11.85 0.10
N PHE A 108 -3.40 10.79 0.42
CA PHE A 108 -3.96 9.44 0.36
C PHE A 108 -5.19 9.34 1.25
N ARG A 109 -6.22 8.66 0.75
CA ARG A 109 -7.47 8.49 1.51
C ARG A 109 -7.24 7.69 2.79
N HIS A 110 -6.35 6.70 2.74
CA HIS A 110 -6.01 5.80 3.83
C HIS A 110 -4.53 5.41 3.80
N ASP A 111 -3.94 5.12 4.96
CA ASP A 111 -2.53 4.69 5.06
C ASP A 111 -2.25 3.43 4.23
N LYS A 112 -3.17 2.47 4.17
CA LYS A 112 -3.01 1.26 3.34
C LYS A 112 -2.76 1.56 1.87
N ILE A 113 -3.30 2.65 1.34
CA ILE A 113 -3.04 3.04 -0.06
C ILE A 113 -1.61 3.55 -0.19
N MET A 114 -1.16 4.38 0.75
CA MET A 114 0.22 4.83 0.81
C MET A 114 1.19 3.64 0.97
N ASP A 115 0.88 2.71 1.88
CA ASP A 115 1.68 1.51 2.12
C ASP A 115 1.80 0.64 0.87
N PHE A 116 0.76 0.59 0.04
CA PHE A 116 0.79 -0.11 -1.25
C PHE A 116 1.80 0.48 -2.23
N PHE A 117 1.93 1.81 -2.26
CA PHE A 117 2.98 2.42 -3.06
C PHE A 117 4.36 2.20 -2.43
N ILE A 118 4.50 2.37 -1.12
CA ILE A 118 5.79 2.22 -0.44
C ILE A 118 6.32 0.79 -0.55
N VAL A 119 5.47 -0.23 -0.45
CA VAL A 119 5.92 -1.64 -0.53
C VAL A 119 6.59 -1.96 -1.86
N GLN A 120 6.25 -1.28 -2.96
CA GLN A 120 6.96 -1.46 -4.23
C GLN A 120 8.45 -1.11 -4.11
N THR A 121 8.81 -0.17 -3.24
CA THR A 121 10.21 0.22 -2.98
C THR A 121 10.95 -0.78 -2.09
N PHE A 122 10.24 -1.72 -1.46
CA PHE A 122 10.76 -2.79 -0.58
C PHE A 122 10.85 -4.14 -1.30
N LEU A 123 10.19 -4.30 -2.45
CA LEU A 123 10.27 -5.49 -3.28
C LEU A 123 11.58 -5.50 -4.10
N GLY A 124 11.94 -6.67 -4.61
CA GLY A 124 13.15 -6.89 -5.41
C GLY A 124 14.27 -7.58 -4.65
N LYS A 125 15.12 -8.30 -5.39
CA LYS A 125 16.34 -8.91 -4.84
C LYS A 125 17.33 -7.81 -4.43
N ASP A 126 18.15 -8.10 -3.43
CA ASP A 126 19.20 -7.21 -2.92
C ASP A 126 18.69 -5.87 -2.34
N ASN A 127 17.40 -5.81 -1.98
CA ASN A 127 16.81 -4.65 -1.34
C ASN A 127 16.99 -4.71 0.18
N ASP A 128 17.69 -3.72 0.73
CA ASP A 128 18.00 -3.66 2.17
C ASP A 128 16.94 -2.92 3.01
N LYS A 129 15.95 -2.28 2.38
CA LYS A 129 14.90 -1.52 3.09
C LYS A 129 14.11 -2.36 4.10
N PRO A 130 13.72 -3.62 3.81
CA PRO A 130 13.05 -4.47 4.79
C PRO A 130 13.90 -4.75 6.04
N GLN A 131 15.23 -4.69 5.96
CA GLN A 131 16.10 -4.85 7.14
C GLN A 131 16.28 -3.52 7.88
N LYS A 132 16.51 -2.44 7.12
CA LYS A 132 16.75 -1.10 7.68
C LYS A 132 15.60 -0.58 8.52
N HIS A 133 14.37 -1.02 8.23
CA HIS A 133 13.15 -0.50 8.83
C HIS A 133 12.43 -1.49 9.76
N LEU A 134 13.08 -2.57 10.24
CA LEU A 134 12.41 -3.65 11.01
C LEU A 134 11.68 -3.16 12.27
N GLY A 135 12.21 -2.11 12.90
CA GLY A 135 11.63 -1.51 14.10
C GLY A 135 10.96 -0.16 13.88
N ASP A 136 10.85 0.33 12.64
CA ASP A 136 10.31 1.66 12.38
C ASP A 136 8.77 1.61 12.31
N PRO A 137 8.05 2.24 13.25
CA PRO A 137 6.59 2.23 13.29
C PRO A 137 5.92 2.74 12.02
N ARG A 138 6.61 3.63 11.27
CA ARG A 138 6.10 4.24 10.02
C ARG A 138 5.91 3.23 8.90
N PHE A 139 6.60 2.08 8.96
CA PHE A 139 6.58 1.06 7.91
C PHE A 139 5.85 -0.23 8.33
N ARG A 140 5.20 -0.27 9.49
CA ARG A 140 4.48 -1.48 9.97
C ARG A 140 3.48 -2.02 8.94
N GLY A 141 2.67 -1.15 8.34
CA GLY A 141 1.71 -1.54 7.30
C GLY A 141 2.37 -2.10 6.04
N VAL A 142 3.57 -1.62 5.70
CA VAL A 142 4.38 -2.11 4.57
C VAL A 142 4.81 -3.56 4.78
N TYR A 143 5.17 -3.97 5.99
CA TYR A 143 5.48 -5.38 6.28
C TYR A 143 4.29 -6.30 6.07
N PHE A 144 3.09 -5.87 6.46
CA PHE A 144 1.89 -6.67 6.21
C PHE A 144 1.61 -6.82 4.71
N MET A 145 1.93 -5.80 3.91
CA MET A 145 1.86 -5.91 2.45
C MET A 145 2.96 -6.78 1.85
N LEU A 146 4.19 -6.73 2.38
CA LEU A 146 5.27 -7.63 1.98
C LEU A 146 4.86 -9.09 2.19
N ALA A 147 4.26 -9.40 3.35
CA ALA A 147 3.77 -10.73 3.67
C ALA A 147 2.80 -11.28 2.62
N THR A 148 2.06 -10.41 1.93
CA THR A 148 1.13 -10.77 0.84
C THR A 148 1.81 -10.82 -0.52
N LEU A 149 2.64 -9.82 -0.85
CA LEU A 149 3.10 -9.58 -2.23
C LEU A 149 4.43 -10.25 -2.58
N MET A 150 5.31 -10.48 -1.62
CA MET A 150 6.64 -11.03 -1.90
C MET A 150 6.57 -12.55 -2.16
N PRO A 151 7.54 -13.15 -2.89
CA PRO A 151 7.61 -14.60 -3.06
C PRO A 151 7.59 -15.33 -1.71
N LEU A 152 6.93 -16.50 -1.65
CA LEU A 152 6.72 -17.19 -0.37
C LEU A 152 8.04 -17.57 0.32
N VAL A 153 9.07 -17.94 -0.44
CA VAL A 153 10.41 -18.25 0.08
C VAL A 153 11.03 -17.01 0.73
N ASP A 154 10.98 -15.86 0.05
CA ASP A 154 11.51 -14.60 0.60
C ASP A 154 10.72 -14.15 1.83
N ALA A 155 9.40 -14.38 1.84
CA ALA A 155 8.55 -14.11 3.01
C ALA A 155 8.92 -14.99 4.21
N GLN A 156 9.31 -16.25 4.00
CA GLN A 156 9.77 -17.14 5.06
C GLN A 156 11.10 -16.67 5.65
N VAL A 157 12.03 -16.19 4.80
CA VAL A 157 13.30 -15.61 5.26
C VAL A 157 13.04 -14.36 6.11
N LEU A 158 12.21 -13.44 5.61
CA LEU A 158 11.85 -12.22 6.35
C LEU A 158 11.11 -12.52 7.65
N ARG A 159 10.27 -13.58 7.67
CA ARG A 159 9.61 -14.05 8.88
C ARG A 159 10.61 -14.43 9.98
N GLU A 160 11.67 -15.18 9.65
CA GLU A 160 12.69 -15.56 10.64
C GLU A 160 13.42 -14.32 11.20
N GLN A 161 13.71 -13.34 10.35
CA GLN A 161 14.33 -12.08 10.77
C GLN A 161 13.43 -11.27 11.72
N LEU A 162 12.13 -11.19 11.41
CA LEU A 162 11.14 -10.54 12.28
C LEU A 162 10.98 -11.25 13.62
N ILE A 163 11.08 -12.58 13.66
CA ILE A 163 11.05 -13.36 14.90
C ILE A 163 12.27 -13.04 15.76
N ASN A 164 13.47 -13.08 15.18
CA ASN A 164 14.70 -12.75 15.90
C ASN A 164 14.65 -11.32 16.44
N PHE A 165 14.26 -10.36 15.61
CA PHE A 165 14.07 -8.97 16.04
C PHE A 165 13.09 -8.85 17.22
N ALA A 166 11.96 -9.55 17.17
CA ALA A 166 10.98 -9.53 18.27
C ALA A 166 11.52 -10.18 19.55
N VAL A 167 12.32 -11.24 19.44
CA VAL A 167 12.98 -11.88 20.60
C VAL A 167 13.95 -10.92 21.27
N ASP A 168 14.75 -10.21 20.47
CA ASP A 168 15.80 -9.30 20.93
C ASP A 168 15.24 -8.00 21.52
N THR A 169 14.19 -7.44 20.89
CA THR A 169 13.63 -6.12 21.27
C THR A 169 12.35 -6.18 22.11
N LYS A 170 11.73 -7.36 22.20
CA LYS A 170 10.37 -7.58 22.76
C LYS A 170 9.25 -6.86 22.01
N ASP A 171 9.50 -6.33 20.80
CA ASP A 171 8.48 -5.77 19.93
C ASP A 171 7.88 -6.85 19.00
N HIS A 172 6.66 -7.30 19.33
CA HIS A 172 5.92 -8.28 18.54
C HIS A 172 4.90 -7.65 17.57
N THR A 173 4.87 -6.32 17.45
CA THR A 173 3.78 -5.60 16.74
C THR A 173 3.67 -5.97 15.26
N VAL A 174 4.80 -6.30 14.62
CA VAL A 174 4.84 -6.70 13.20
C VAL A 174 4.84 -8.23 13.05
N SER A 175 5.62 -8.93 13.87
CA SER A 175 5.92 -10.35 13.66
C SER A 175 4.67 -11.23 13.73
N ASP A 176 3.78 -11.02 14.69
CA ASP A 176 2.59 -11.86 14.86
C ASP A 176 1.66 -11.80 13.64
N SER A 177 1.30 -10.59 13.21
CA SER A 177 0.43 -10.39 12.05
C SER A 177 1.10 -10.82 10.74
N PHE A 178 2.42 -10.63 10.60
CA PHE A 178 3.17 -11.11 9.45
C PHE A 178 3.14 -12.65 9.37
N ILE A 179 3.36 -13.34 10.50
CA ILE A 179 3.32 -14.80 10.59
C ILE A 179 1.94 -15.34 10.24
N GLU A 180 0.86 -14.71 10.72
CA GLU A 180 -0.52 -15.09 10.37
C GLU A 180 -0.74 -15.07 8.85
N ILE A 181 -0.31 -14.00 8.18
CA ILE A 181 -0.47 -13.84 6.72
C ILE A 181 0.35 -14.90 5.97
N VAL A 182 1.62 -15.11 6.35
CA VAL A 182 2.49 -16.09 5.67
C VAL A 182 1.99 -17.52 5.87
N ARG A 183 1.49 -17.88 7.05
CA ARG A 183 0.88 -19.19 7.29
C ARG A 183 -0.34 -19.39 6.40
N PHE A 184 -1.23 -18.39 6.35
CA PHE A 184 -2.41 -18.45 5.50
C PHE A 184 -2.06 -18.68 4.02
N ARG A 185 -1.00 -18.03 3.51
CA ARG A 185 -0.52 -18.25 2.13
C ARG A 185 0.04 -19.64 1.87
N LYS A 186 0.58 -20.30 2.88
CA LYS A 186 1.11 -21.67 2.77
C LYS A 186 -0.01 -22.71 2.70
N ASP A 187 -1.11 -22.42 3.38
CA ASP A 187 -2.25 -23.34 3.53
C ASP A 187 -3.35 -23.13 2.46
N SER A 188 -3.21 -22.12 1.58
CA SER A 188 -4.14 -21.77 0.50
C SER A 188 -3.59 -22.18 -0.87
#